data_AF-A0A2H3BB90-F1
#
_entry.id   AF-A0A2H3BB90-F1
#
_cell.length_a   1.000
_cell.length_b   1.000
_cell.length_c   1.000
_cell.angle_alpha   90.00
_cell.angle_beta   90.00
_cell.angle_gamma   90.00
#
_symmetry.space_group_name_H-M   'P 1'
#
loop_
_entity.id
_entity.type
_entity.pdbx_description
1 polymer ?
#
loop_
_entity_poly.entity_id
_entity_poly.type
_entity_poly.pdbx_seq_one_letter_code
_entity_poly.pdbx_strand_id
1 'polypeptide(L)' 'MANLICSAKSSSDWTLNDLDSYHISLNQMDALPFFGLQELPQPSVDPELLTNVDAGAMQQ' A
#
# COMPACT_ATOMS: atom_id res chain seq x y z
N MET A 1 -24.04 -30.44 10.86
CA MET A 1 -23.87 -29.01 11.20
C MET A 1 -22.53 -28.91 11.91
N ALA A 2 -21.54 -28.23 11.31
CA ALA A 2 -20.21 -28.12 11.91
C ALA A 2 -20.17 -26.89 12.82
N ASN A 3 -19.67 -27.05 14.04
CA ASN A 3 -19.39 -25.91 14.92
C ASN A 3 -18.11 -25.23 14.44
N LEU A 4 -18.22 -24.05 13.84
CA LEU A 4 -17.08 -23.21 13.51
C LEU A 4 -16.64 -22.47 14.78
N ILE A 5 -15.49 -22.84 15.33
CA ILE A 5 -14.89 -22.11 16.46
C ILE A 5 -14.15 -20.91 15.88
N CYS A 6 -14.71 -19.71 16.08
CA CYS A 6 -14.08 -18.48 15.64
C CYS A 6 -13.07 -17.99 16.68
N SER A 7 -11.77 -18.12 16.39
CA SER A 7 -10.69 -17.58 17.25
C SER A 7 -10.01 -16.39 16.56
N ALA A 8 -9.56 -15.42 17.37
CA ALA A 8 -8.73 -14.34 16.87
C ALA A 8 -7.38 -14.92 16.41
N LYS A 9 -6.96 -14.53 15.20
CA LYS A 9 -5.68 -14.91 14.59
C LYS A 9 -4.90 -13.65 14.21
N SER A 10 -3.57 -13.74 14.15
CA SER A 10 -2.74 -12.68 13.56
C SER A 10 -3.20 -12.45 12.11
N SER A 11 -3.15 -11.21 11.61
CA SER A 11 -3.52 -10.91 10.23
C SER A 11 -2.73 -11.74 9.21
N SER A 12 -1.47 -12.05 9.52
CA SER A 12 -0.59 -12.87 8.68
C SER A 12 -0.97 -14.36 8.62
N ASP A 13 -1.76 -14.84 9.59
CA ASP A 13 -2.10 -16.26 9.74
C ASP A 13 -3.47 -16.61 9.12
N TRP A 14 -4.17 -15.63 8.53
CA TRP A 14 -5.44 -15.86 7.84
C TRP A 14 -5.21 -16.54 6.49
N THR A 15 -5.85 -17.69 6.29
CA THR A 15 -5.90 -18.36 4.99
C THR A 15 -7.17 -18.00 4.22
N LEU A 16 -7.18 -18.25 2.90
CA LEU A 16 -8.40 -18.06 2.09
C LEU A 16 -9.58 -18.92 2.59
N ASN A 17 -9.31 -20.15 3.06
CA ASN A 17 -10.33 -21.02 3.66
C ASN A 17 -10.90 -20.43 4.95
N ASP A 18 -10.07 -19.77 5.77
CA ASP A 18 -10.55 -19.08 6.95
C ASP A 18 -11.47 -17.91 6.54
N LEU A 19 -11.09 -17.12 5.54
CA LEU A 19 -11.93 -16.01 5.07
C LEU A 19 -13.29 -16.51 4.55
N ASP A 20 -13.29 -17.57 3.75
CA ASP A 20 -14.50 -18.20 3.21
C ASP A 20 -15.40 -18.75 4.33
N SER A 21 -14.81 -19.46 5.30
CA SER A 21 -15.55 -20.02 6.45
C SER A 21 -16.24 -18.94 7.29
N TYR A 22 -15.67 -17.73 7.33
CA TYR A 22 -16.21 -16.58 8.06
C TYR A 22 -17.07 -15.67 7.16
N HIS A 23 -17.28 -16.03 5.89
CA HIS A 23 -17.95 -15.20 4.88
C HIS A 23 -17.34 -13.79 4.75
N ILE A 24 -16.02 -13.68 4.89
CA ILE A 24 -15.27 -12.44 4.72
C ILE A 24 -14.80 -12.32 3.27
N SER A 25 -15.04 -11.18 2.64
CA SER A 25 -14.54 -10.86 1.31
C SER A 25 -13.48 -9.77 1.39
N LEU A 26 -12.36 -9.96 0.67
CA LEU A 26 -11.30 -8.96 0.57
C LEU A 26 -11.48 -8.16 -0.72
N ASN A 27 -11.45 -6.83 -0.60
CA ASN A 27 -11.41 -5.92 -1.74
C ASN A 27 -10.04 -5.28 -1.82
N GLN A 28 -9.27 -5.64 -2.86
CA GLN A 28 -8.01 -4.98 -3.16
C GLN A 28 -8.31 -3.57 -3.68
N MET A 29 -7.68 -2.56 -3.11
CA MET A 29 -7.88 -1.18 -3.49
C MET A 29 -6.56 -0.41 -3.37
N ASP A 30 -6.30 0.45 -4.35
CA ASP A 30 -5.12 1.30 -4.32
C ASP A 30 -5.21 2.33 -3.19
N ALA A 31 -4.05 2.75 -2.67
CA ALA A 31 -3.99 3.64 -1.52
C ALA A 31 -4.66 4.99 -1.78
N LEU A 32 -4.49 5.55 -2.98
CA LEU A 32 -5.02 6.86 -3.35
C LEU A 32 -6.56 6.90 -3.30
N PRO A 33 -7.29 6.02 -4.01
CA PRO A 33 -8.74 5.95 -3.85
C PRO A 33 -9.18 5.56 -2.43
N PHE A 34 -8.39 4.76 -1.70
CA PHE A 34 -8.67 4.44 -0.29
C PHE A 34 -8.66 5.65 0.63
N PHE A 35 -7.67 6.52 0.48
CA PHE A 35 -7.59 7.75 1.27
C PHE A 35 -8.37 8.91 0.66
N GLY A 36 -9.09 8.71 -0.45
CA GLY A 36 -9.78 9.77 -1.19
C GLY A 36 -8.82 10.85 -1.70
N LEU A 37 -7.56 10.48 -1.94
CA LEU A 37 -6.51 11.37 -2.39
C LEU A 37 -6.43 11.36 -3.91
N GLN A 38 -6.21 12.55 -4.46
CA GLN A 38 -5.87 12.70 -5.86
C GLN A 38 -4.35 12.55 -6.03
N GLU A 39 -3.92 11.84 -7.07
CA GLU A 39 -2.51 11.84 -7.46
C GLU A 39 -2.03 13.26 -7.71
N LEU A 40 -0.99 13.66 -6.97
CA LEU A 40 -0.31 14.91 -7.26
C LEU A 40 0.47 14.75 -8.56
N PRO A 41 0.47 15.78 -9.44
CA PRO A 41 1.36 15.77 -10.58
C PRO A 41 2.80 15.60 -10.09
N GLN A 42 3.60 14.86 -10.85
CA GLN A 42 5.01 14.73 -10.53
C GLN A 42 5.62 16.13 -10.38
N PRO A 43 6.36 16.40 -9.29
CA PRO A 43 7.00 17.69 -9.14
C PRO A 43 7.95 17.92 -10.33
N SER A 44 8.03 19.16 -10.80
CA SER A 44 9.06 19.53 -11.75
C SER A 44 10.41 19.38 -11.05
N VAL A 45 11.13 18.30 -11.37
CA VAL A 45 12.47 18.08 -10.84
C VAL A 45 13.44 18.73 -11.81
N ASP A 46 14.25 19.66 -11.29
CA ASP A 46 15.34 20.23 -12.07
C ASP A 46 16.34 19.12 -12.43
N PRO A 47 16.70 18.93 -13.71
CA PRO A 47 17.71 17.95 -14.12
C PRO A 47 19.02 18.06 -13.34
N GLU A 48 19.38 19.26 -12.87
CA GLU A 48 20.57 19.47 -12.05
C GLU A 48 20.49 18.69 -10.72
N LEU A 49 19.31 18.61 -10.09
CA LEU A 49 19.08 17.84 -8.85
C LEU A 49 19.14 16.33 -9.07
N LEU A 50 18.87 15.85 -10.28
CA LEU A 50 18.96 14.42 -10.62
C LEU A 50 20.39 13.99 -10.99
N THR A 51 21.20 14.94 -11.47
CA THR A 51 22.51 14.66 -12.05
C THR A 51 23.65 14.92 -11.06
N ASN A 52 23.50 15.92 -10.19
CA ASN A 52 24.54 16.32 -9.25
C ASN A 52 24.30 15.69 -7.87
N VAL A 53 25.11 14.69 -7.54
CA VAL A 53 25.08 14.01 -6.23
C VAL A 53 25.69 14.85 -5.11
N ASP A 54 26.47 15.88 -5.46
CA ASP A 54 27.21 16.74 -4.53
C ASP A 54 26.91 18.22 -4.77
N ALA A 55 26.71 18.97 -3.68
CA ALA A 55 26.36 20.39 -3.72
C ALA A 55 27.50 21.28 -4.27
N GLY A 56 28.74 20.80 -4.27
CA GLY A 56 29.89 21.50 -4.85
C GLY A 56 29.94 21.49 -6.38
N ALA A 57 29.13 20.66 -7.04
CA ALA A 57 29.05 20.56 -8.50
C ALA A 57 27.99 21.49 -9.13
N MET A 58 27.15 22.15 -8.31
CA MET A 58 26.19 23.15 -8.76
C MET A 58 26.97 24.42 -9.15
N GLN A 59 26.97 24.77 -10.44
CA GLN A 59 27.80 25.87 -10.96
C GLN A 59 27.15 27.24 -10.72
N GLN A 60 28.00 28.27 -10.58
CA GLN A 60 27.68 29.69 -10.36
C GLN A 60 26.70 30.28 -11.39
#